data_AF-A0A8T5PYU9-F1
#
_entry.id   AF-A0A8T5PYU9-F1
#
_cell.length_a   1.000
_cell.length_b   1.000
_cell.length_c   1.000
_cell.angle_alpha   90.00
_cell.angle_beta   90.00
_cell.angle_gamma   90.00
#
_symmetry.space_group_name_H-M   'P 1'
#
loop_
_entity.id
_entity.type
_entity.pdbx_description
1 polymer ?
#
loop_
_entity_poly.entity_id
_entity_poly.type
_entity_poly.pdbx_seq_one_letter_code
_entity_poly.pdbx_strand_id
1 'polypeptide(L)'
;MVILFDQFNLPESIYEVVFATEQQKVVGELLIHYIKEKGGSVNKAEMSSFATDLHEGKIKHEGKSISYNKRQFYDRILTPMKGMGLVSYHMYKRTYSLSKNFVDALQRIGEMWVKEHDTKL
;
A
#
# COMPACT_ATOMS: atom_id res chain seq x y z
N MET A 1 -8.51 5.13 7.41
CA MET A 1 -8.44 3.66 7.25
C MET A 1 -8.01 3.11 8.58
N VAL A 2 -8.67 2.05 9.05
CA VAL A 2 -8.39 1.40 10.34
C VAL A 2 -7.97 -0.02 10.01
N ILE A 3 -6.89 -0.50 10.61
CA ILE A 3 -6.45 -1.89 10.50
C ILE A 3 -7.04 -2.64 11.69
N LEU A 4 -7.88 -3.62 11.41
CA LEU A 4 -8.43 -4.55 12.40
C LEU A 4 -7.96 -5.95 12.00
N PHE A 5 -7.47 -6.72 12.95
CA PHE A 5 -7.03 -8.09 12.72
C PHE A 5 -7.47 -8.98 13.87
N ASP A 6 -7.64 -10.26 13.56
CA ASP A 6 -7.88 -11.32 14.53
C ASP A 6 -6.62 -12.20 14.62
N GLN A 7 -6.09 -12.36 15.84
CA GLN A 7 -4.88 -13.15 16.08
C GLN A 7 -5.04 -14.63 15.71
N PHE A 8 -6.26 -15.18 15.71
CA PHE A 8 -6.52 -16.58 15.37
C PHE A 8 -6.77 -16.80 13.87
N ASN A 9 -6.99 -15.73 13.13
CA ASN A 9 -7.34 -15.74 11.71
C ASN A 9 -6.45 -14.77 10.92
N LEU A 10 -5.14 -14.75 11.22
CA LEU A 10 -4.20 -13.92 10.49
C LEU A 10 -4.05 -14.43 9.04
N PRO A 11 -4.16 -13.55 8.04
CA PRO A 11 -4.01 -13.95 6.64
C PRO A 11 -2.55 -14.27 6.31
N GLU A 12 -2.32 -15.04 5.25
CA GLU A 12 -0.98 -15.39 4.76
C GLU A 12 -0.24 -14.20 4.14
N SER A 13 -0.96 -13.14 3.79
CA SER A 13 -0.42 -11.96 3.11
C SER A 13 -0.78 -10.66 3.82
N ILE A 14 0.21 -9.77 3.96
CA ILE A 14 0.01 -8.44 4.53
C ILE A 14 -0.98 -7.59 3.71
N TYR A 15 -1.14 -7.87 2.42
CA TYR A 15 -2.06 -7.13 1.56
C TYR A 15 -3.53 -7.34 1.95
N GLU A 16 -3.85 -8.48 2.56
CA GLU A 16 -5.21 -8.79 3.06
C GLU A 16 -5.52 -8.04 4.35
N VAL A 17 -4.50 -7.70 5.14
CA VAL A 17 -4.64 -6.84 6.32
C VAL A 17 -4.79 -5.37 5.93
N VAL A 18 -4.09 -4.98 4.86
CA VAL A 18 -3.96 -3.58 4.43
C VAL A 18 -5.11 -3.13 3.54
N PHE A 19 -5.62 -4.01 2.68
CA PHE A 19 -6.65 -3.70 1.68
C PHE A 19 -7.94 -4.45 1.95
N ALA A 20 -9.07 -3.76 1.78
CA ALA A 20 -10.38 -4.29 2.16
C ALA A 20 -11.01 -5.19 1.09
N THR A 21 -10.51 -5.17 -0.15
CA THR A 21 -11.08 -5.95 -1.26
C THR A 21 -9.99 -6.61 -2.09
N GLU A 22 -10.30 -7.76 -2.70
CA GLU A 22 -9.38 -8.48 -3.59
C GLU A 22 -8.84 -7.59 -4.72
N GLN A 23 -9.70 -6.75 -5.31
CA GLN A 23 -9.25 -5.84 -6.38
C GLN A 23 -8.24 -4.81 -5.85
N GLN A 24 -8.43 -4.30 -4.63
CA GLN A 24 -7.47 -3.37 -4.02
C GLN A 24 -6.15 -4.07 -3.68
N LYS A 25 -6.21 -5.29 -3.15
CA LYS A 25 -5.06 -6.15 -2.90
C LYS A 25 -4.22 -6.30 -4.17
N VAL A 26 -4.84 -6.76 -5.26
CA VAL A 26 -4.15 -6.97 -6.54
C VAL A 26 -3.56 -5.66 -7.09
N VAL A 27 -4.30 -4.56 -7.03
CA VAL A 27 -3.78 -3.26 -7.52
C VAL A 27 -2.64 -2.74 -6.65
N GLY A 28 -2.71 -2.92 -5.34
CA GLY A 28 -1.63 -2.57 -4.40
C GLY A 28 -0.36 -3.38 -4.66
N GLU A 29 -0.51 -4.68 -4.89
CA GLU A 29 0.59 -5.58 -5.29
C GLU A 29 1.23 -5.13 -6.60
N LEU A 30 0.42 -4.86 -7.63
CA LEU A 30 0.90 -4.37 -8.92
C LEU A 30 1.66 -3.04 -8.80
N LEU A 31 1.17 -2.11 -7.98
CA LEU A 31 1.85 -0.84 -7.73
C LEU A 31 3.22 -1.05 -7.07
N ILE A 32 3.29 -1.91 -6.05
CA ILE A 32 4.55 -2.22 -5.37
C ILE A 32 5.54 -2.88 -6.33
N HIS A 33 5.06 -3.83 -7.14
CA HIS A 33 5.87 -4.48 -8.15
C HIS A 33 6.43 -3.46 -9.15
N TYR A 34 5.57 -2.61 -9.70
CA TYR A 34 5.97 -1.55 -10.62
C TYR A 34 7.05 -0.61 -10.02
N ILE A 35 6.89 -0.20 -8.76
CA ILE A 35 7.90 0.64 -8.08
C ILE A 35 9.23 -0.12 -7.93
N LYS A 36 9.20 -1.42 -7.60
CA LYS A 36 10.41 -2.26 -7.50
C LYS A 36 11.11 -2.42 -8.85
N GLU A 37 10.37 -2.68 -9.91
CA GLU A 37 10.91 -2.79 -11.28
C GLU A 37 11.58 -1.50 -11.74
N LYS A 38 11.10 -0.35 -11.27
CA LYS A 38 11.69 0.97 -11.54
C LYS A 38 12.85 1.35 -10.62
N GLY A 39 13.43 0.40 -9.90
CA GLY A 39 14.57 0.64 -9.00
C GLY A 39 14.17 1.17 -7.62
N GLY A 40 12.93 0.91 -7.19
CA GLY A 40 12.42 1.26 -5.86
C GLY A 40 11.83 2.66 -5.73
N SER A 41 11.78 3.44 -6.82
CA SER A 41 11.25 4.81 -6.83
C SER A 41 10.69 5.16 -8.20
N VAL A 42 9.59 5.92 -8.25
CA VAL A 42 8.96 6.40 -9.48
C VAL A 42 8.61 7.88 -9.37
N ASN A 43 8.73 8.62 -10.46
CA ASN A 43 8.33 10.02 -10.50
C ASN A 43 6.81 10.19 -10.71
N LYS A 44 6.31 11.43 -10.63
CA LYS A 44 4.88 11.73 -10.84
C LYS A 44 4.36 11.33 -12.22
N ALA A 45 5.16 11.46 -13.27
CA ALA A 45 4.76 11.10 -14.63
C ALA A 45 4.60 9.57 -14.75
N GLU A 46 5.57 8.81 -14.24
CA GLU A 46 5.53 7.34 -14.20
C GLU A 46 4.36 6.81 -13.37
N MET A 47 4.06 7.44 -12.22
CA MET A 47 2.90 7.11 -11.41
C MET A 47 1.58 7.40 -12.15
N SER A 48 1.50 8.52 -12.87
CA SER A 48 0.32 8.86 -13.68
C SER A 48 0.16 7.92 -14.87
N SER A 49 1.26 7.50 -15.50
CA SER A 49 1.23 6.50 -16.58
C SER A 49 0.67 5.19 -16.06
N PHE A 50 1.22 4.68 -14.95
CA PHE A 50 0.72 3.46 -14.31
C PHE A 50 -0.79 3.54 -14.02
N ALA A 51 -1.25 4.64 -13.43
CA ALA A 51 -2.66 4.83 -13.12
C ALA A 51 -3.55 4.91 -14.38
N THR A 52 -3.04 5.46 -15.49
CA THR A 52 -3.74 5.48 -16.78
C THR A 52 -3.78 4.08 -17.41
N ASP A 53 -2.65 3.38 -17.45
CA ASP A 53 -2.57 2.02 -18.02
C ASP A 53 -3.46 1.04 -17.25
N LEU A 54 -3.51 1.18 -15.93
CA LEU A 54 -4.44 0.45 -15.08
C LEU A 54 -5.89 0.84 -15.36
N HIS A 55 -6.19 2.11 -15.62
CA HIS A 55 -7.55 2.54 -15.97
C HIS A 55 -8.03 1.93 -17.29
N GLU A 56 -7.15 1.91 -18.27
CA GLU A 56 -7.43 1.42 -19.62
C GLU A 56 -7.38 -0.12 -19.73
N GLY A 57 -7.05 -0.85 -18.66
CA GLY A 57 -7.01 -2.31 -18.67
C GLY A 57 -5.78 -2.90 -19.38
N LYS A 58 -4.72 -2.11 -19.56
CA LYS A 58 -3.49 -2.52 -20.26
C LYS A 58 -2.60 -3.40 -19.40
N ILE A 59 -2.70 -3.28 -18.08
CA ILE A 59 -1.93 -4.08 -17.13
C ILE A 59 -2.58 -5.45 -16.97
N LYS A 60 -1.76 -6.51 -17.08
CA LYS A 60 -2.19 -7.88 -16.88
C LYS A 60 -1.73 -8.41 -15.52
N HIS A 61 -2.59 -9.18 -14.88
CA HIS A 61 -2.30 -9.95 -13.68
C HIS A 61 -2.78 -11.39 -13.94
N GLU A 62 -1.89 -12.37 -13.77
CA GLU A 62 -2.18 -13.78 -14.08
C GLU A 62 -2.78 -14.00 -15.49
N GLY A 63 -2.27 -13.25 -16.47
CA GLY A 63 -2.73 -13.31 -17.86
C GLY A 63 -4.05 -12.58 -18.15
N LYS A 64 -4.76 -12.07 -17.14
CA LYS A 64 -6.02 -11.33 -17.29
C LYS A 64 -5.79 -9.82 -17.22
N SER A 65 -6.43 -9.07 -18.10
CA SER A 65 -6.44 -7.60 -18.04
C SER A 65 -7.20 -7.12 -16.81
N ILE A 66 -6.57 -6.24 -16.03
CA ILE A 66 -7.19 -5.59 -14.88
C ILE A 66 -7.41 -4.12 -15.18
N SER A 67 -8.66 -3.68 -15.06
CA SER A 67 -9.02 -2.27 -15.05
C SER A 67 -9.29 -1.78 -13.63
N TYR A 68 -8.79 -0.60 -13.29
CA TYR A 68 -9.11 0.08 -12.04
C TYR A 68 -9.29 1.59 -12.27
N ASN A 69 -10.33 2.18 -11.70
CA ASN A 69 -10.60 3.59 -11.93
C ASN A 69 -9.44 4.49 -11.45
N LYS A 70 -8.96 5.41 -12.29
CA LYS A 70 -7.82 6.28 -11.98
C LYS A 70 -8.02 7.11 -10.71
N ARG A 71 -9.22 7.65 -10.47
CA ARG A 71 -9.53 8.40 -9.25
C ARG A 71 -9.52 7.47 -8.04
N GLN A 72 -10.14 6.30 -8.15
CA GLN A 72 -10.11 5.30 -7.08
C GLN A 72 -8.68 4.83 -6.78
N PHE A 73 -7.81 4.73 -7.78
CA PHE A 73 -6.40 4.39 -7.56
C PHE A 73 -5.73 5.39 -6.62
N TYR A 74 -5.88 6.69 -6.89
CA TYR A 74 -5.31 7.72 -6.01
C TYR A 74 -5.97 7.74 -4.63
N ASP A 75 -7.30 7.65 -4.56
CA ASP A 75 -8.07 7.82 -3.33
C ASP A 75 -8.01 6.59 -2.41
N ARG A 76 -7.97 5.38 -2.98
CA ARG A 76 -8.12 4.11 -2.25
C ARG A 76 -6.87 3.23 -2.25
N ILE A 77 -5.87 3.52 -3.09
CA ILE A 77 -4.61 2.77 -3.10
C ILE A 77 -3.46 3.69 -2.68
N LEU A 78 -3.12 4.68 -3.51
CA LEU A 78 -1.92 5.48 -3.28
C LEU A 78 -2.01 6.33 -2.00
N THR A 79 -3.14 7.00 -1.77
CA THR A 79 -3.31 7.85 -0.59
C THR A 79 -3.28 7.04 0.71
N PRO A 80 -4.00 5.91 0.84
CA PRO A 80 -3.87 5.04 2.00
C PRO A 80 -2.46 4.50 2.19
N MET A 81 -1.81 3.99 1.13
CA MET A 81 -0.43 3.51 1.21
C MET A 81 0.54 4.58 1.71
N LYS A 82 0.34 5.83 1.30
CA LYS A 82 1.09 6.97 1.85
C LYS A 82 0.77 7.24 3.31
N GLY A 83 -0.52 7.28 3.65
CA GLY A 83 -0.98 7.55 5.02
C GLY A 83 -0.51 6.50 6.03
N MET A 84 -0.38 5.24 5.61
CA MET A 84 0.15 4.15 6.43
C MET A 84 1.68 4.06 6.43
N GLY A 85 2.37 4.80 5.57
CA GLY A 85 3.83 4.74 5.48
C GLY A 85 4.38 3.54 4.70
N LEU A 86 3.57 2.90 3.85
CA LEU A 86 4.04 1.90 2.87
C LEU A 86 4.76 2.57 1.69
N VAL A 87 4.30 3.76 1.30
CA VAL A 87 4.89 4.58 0.23
C VAL A 87 5.21 5.96 0.79
N SER A 88 6.41 6.46 0.54
CA SER A 88 6.78 7.84 0.85
C SER A 88 6.73 8.71 -0.41
N TYR A 89 6.47 10.01 -0.25
CA TYR A 89 6.57 10.98 -1.35
C TYR A 89 7.59 12.05 -1.01
N HIS A 90 8.63 12.15 -1.83
CA HIS A 90 9.66 13.17 -1.68
C HIS A 90 9.24 14.44 -2.45
N MET A 91 8.88 15.51 -1.75
CA MET A 91 8.34 16.72 -2.39
C MET A 91 9.31 17.38 -3.39
N TYR A 92 10.58 17.54 -3.01
CA TYR A 92 11.57 18.19 -3.90
C TYR A 92 11.90 17.37 -5.15
N LYS A 93 12.12 16.06 -4.99
CA LYS A 93 12.41 15.13 -6.09
C LYS A 93 11.15 14.72 -6.87
N ARG A 94 9.96 14.99 -6.33
CA ARG A 94 8.65 14.61 -6.88
C ARG A 94 8.55 13.11 -7.19
N THR A 95 9.09 12.30 -6.28
CA THR A 95 9.17 10.84 -6.42
C THR A 95 8.41 10.12 -5.31
N TYR A 96 7.86 8.97 -5.66
CA TYR A 96 7.23 8.01 -4.77
C TYR A 96 8.17 6.82 -4.60
N SER A 97 8.42 6.37 -3.38
CA SER A 97 9.26 5.21 -3.10
C SER A 97 8.64 4.32 -2.03
N LEU A 98 8.99 3.04 -2.02
CA LEU A 98 8.62 2.16 -0.91
C LEU A 98 9.30 2.62 0.38
N SER A 99 8.62 2.42 1.51
CA SER A 99 9.05 2.88 2.81
C SER A 99 8.93 1.80 3.87
N LYS A 100 9.75 1.90 4.93
CA LYS A 100 9.70 1.05 6.12
C LYS A 100 8.85 1.63 7.25
N ASN A 101 8.37 2.88 7.10
CA ASN A 101 7.62 3.59 8.14
C ASN A 101 6.37 2.83 8.63
N PHE A 102 5.76 2.01 7.76
CA PHE A 102 4.66 1.14 8.16
C PHE A 102 5.05 0.14 9.25
N VAL A 103 6.21 -0.51 9.10
CA VAL A 103 6.72 -1.47 10.08
C VAL A 103 7.08 -0.75 11.38
N ASP A 104 7.74 0.40 11.28
CA ASP A 104 8.11 1.21 12.45
C ASP A 104 6.85 1.65 13.22
N ALA A 105 5.77 2.00 12.52
CA ALA A 105 4.49 2.34 13.13
C ALA A 105 3.84 1.14 13.84
N LEU A 106 3.85 -0.05 13.23
CA LEU A 106 3.32 -1.27 13.84
C LEU A 106 4.11 -1.69 15.08
N GLN A 107 5.44 -1.58 15.05
CA GLN A 107 6.29 -1.85 16.22
C GLN A 107 5.94 -0.91 17.38
N ARG A 108 5.80 0.39 17.10
CA ARG A 108 5.39 1.36 18.10
C ARG A 108 4.00 1.08 18.66
N ILE A 109 3.05 0.64 17.83
CA ILE A 109 1.71 0.22 18.29
C ILE A 109 1.82 -1.00 19.22
N GLY A 110 2.68 -1.96 18.90
CA GLY A 110 2.98 -3.10 19.78
C GLY A 110 3.53 -2.67 21.14
N GLU A 111 4.52 -1.76 21.13
CA GLU A 111 5.09 -1.19 22.37
C GLU A 111 4.04 -0.44 23.21
N MET A 112 3.11 0.26 22.56
CA MET A 112 1.99 0.92 23.26
C MET A 112 1.12 -0.08 24.00
N TRP A 113 0.85 -1.24 23.41
CA TRP A 113 0.08 -2.30 24.06
C TRP A 113 0.83 -2.94 25.23
N VAL A 114 2.14 -3.20 25.07
CA VAL A 114 2.98 -3.71 26.18
C VAL A 114 2.93 -2.77 27.37
N LYS A 115 3.05 -1.46 27.12
CA LYS A 115 2.97 -0.45 28.18
C LYS A 115 1.61 -0.47 28.88
N GLU A 116 0.51 -0.57 28.13
CA GLU A 116 -0.84 -0.64 28.69
C GLU A 116 -1.01 -1.91 29.55
N HIS A 117 -0.56 -3.05 29.05
CA HIS A 117 -0.60 -4.34 29.76
C HIS A 117 0.19 -4.30 31.08
N ASP A 118 1.37 -3.68 31.08
CA ASP A 118 2.28 -3.65 32.24
C ASP A 118 1.95 -2.55 33.25
N THR A 119 1.08 -1.59 32.88
CA THR A 119 0.67 -0.52 33.79
C THR A 119 -0.27 -1.09 34.87
N LYS A 120 0.19 -1.12 36.12
CA LYS A 120 -0.64 -1.50 37.27
C LYS A 120 -1.65 -0.38 37.57
N LEU A 121 -2.91 -0.75 37.76
CA LEU A 121 -4.00 0.15 38.20
C LEU A 121 -3.69 0.82 39.54
#